data_AF-D5G8H2-F1
#
_entry.id   AF-D5G8H2-F1
#
_cell.length_a   1.000
_cell.length_b   1.000
_cell.length_c   1.000
_cell.angle_alpha   90.00
_cell.angle_beta   90.00
_cell.angle_gamma   90.00
#
_symmetry.space_group_name_H-M   'P 1'
#
loop_
_entity.id
_entity.type
_entity.pdbx_description
1 polymer ?
#
loop_
_entity_poly.entity_id
_entity_poly.type
_entity_poly.pdbx_seq_one_letter_code
_entity_poly.pdbx_strand_id
1 'polypeptide(L)'
;MYPDANIWLVGHSLGGSVSSLLGQTYGLPVVTFEAVGEALPAKRIGLPKPPKDSARHANGVAVFHFGNSADPIYMGACNGPMAGCSIAGYALETRYHGGFECVYDVVTDHGSRMGLGYHKSKP
;
A
#
# COMPACT_ATOMS: atom_id res chain seq x y z
N MET A 1 -28.06 -10.17 -7.76
CA MET A 1 -26.59 -10.24 -7.69
C MET A 1 -26.03 -9.79 -9.04
N TYR A 2 -24.86 -9.13 -9.06
CA TYR A 2 -24.23 -8.60 -10.28
C TYR A 2 -23.02 -9.47 -10.67
N PRO A 3 -23.21 -10.57 -11.42
CA PRO A 3 -22.15 -11.54 -11.72
C PRO A 3 -21.04 -10.99 -12.63
N ASP A 4 -21.38 -10.03 -13.50
CA ASP A 4 -20.45 -9.48 -14.51
C ASP A 4 -19.83 -8.14 -14.11
N ALA A 5 -20.04 -7.69 -12.87
CA ALA A 5 -19.50 -6.43 -12.40
C ALA A 5 -17.97 -6.52 -12.19
N ASN A 6 -17.25 -5.51 -12.67
CA ASN A 6 -15.83 -5.32 -12.37
C ASN A 6 -15.69 -4.51 -11.07
N ILE A 7 -15.15 -5.14 -10.03
CA ILE A 7 -14.97 -4.52 -8.71
C ILE A 7 -13.51 -4.10 -8.58
N TRP A 8 -13.29 -2.81 -8.32
CA TRP A 8 -11.99 -2.23 -8.05
C TRP A 8 -11.92 -1.85 -6.58
N LEU A 9 -10.79 -2.15 -5.94
CA LEU A 9 -10.54 -1.72 -4.57
C LEU A 9 -9.62 -0.52 -4.58
N VAL A 10 -9.95 0.48 -3.77
CA VAL A 10 -9.15 1.68 -3.62
C VAL A 10 -9.02 1.99 -2.14
N GLY A 11 -7.85 2.43 -1.73
CA GLY A 11 -7.61 2.78 -0.34
C GLY A 11 -6.41 3.71 -0.16
N HIS A 12 -6.46 4.50 0.91
CA HIS A 12 -5.36 5.36 1.34
C HIS A 12 -4.81 4.88 2.68
N SER A 13 -3.52 5.08 2.96
CA SER A 13 -2.91 4.73 4.24
C SER A 13 -3.14 3.26 4.61
N LEU A 14 -3.56 2.98 5.84
CA LEU A 14 -3.97 1.64 6.30
C LEU A 14 -5.06 1.02 5.40
N GLY A 15 -6.01 1.84 4.93
CA GLY A 15 -7.04 1.38 4.00
C GLY A 15 -6.46 0.85 2.69
N GLY A 16 -5.41 1.49 2.19
CA GLY A 16 -4.66 1.02 1.01
C GLY A 16 -4.05 -0.36 1.23
N SER A 17 -3.39 -0.57 2.36
CA SER A 17 -2.83 -1.88 2.73
C SER A 17 -3.90 -2.96 2.82
N VAL A 18 -5.05 -2.66 3.44
CA VAL A 18 -6.18 -3.60 3.53
C VAL A 18 -6.74 -3.93 2.14
N SER A 19 -6.91 -2.92 1.28
CA SER A 19 -7.33 -3.12 -0.11
C SER A 19 -6.33 -4.00 -0.89
N SER A 20 -5.03 -3.80 -0.71
CA SER A 20 -3.98 -4.63 -1.32
C SER A 20 -4.08 -6.08 -0.86
N LEU A 21 -4.24 -6.34 0.44
CA LEU A 21 -4.39 -7.70 0.98
C LEU A 21 -5.64 -8.40 0.40
N LEU A 22 -6.76 -7.68 0.28
CA LEU A 22 -7.97 -8.20 -0.36
C LEU A 22 -7.74 -8.48 -1.85
N GLY A 23 -7.09 -7.58 -2.57
CA GLY A 23 -6.75 -7.76 -3.99
C GLY A 23 -5.84 -8.96 -4.21
N GLN A 24 -4.82 -9.13 -3.36
CA GLN A 24 -3.93 -10.28 -3.35
C GLN A 24 -4.65 -11.59 -3.03
N THR A 25 -5.72 -11.55 -2.24
CA THR A 25 -6.51 -12.74 -1.86
C THR A 25 -7.54 -13.14 -2.92
N TYR A 26 -8.23 -12.15 -3.48
CA TYR A 26 -9.38 -12.38 -4.38
C TYR A 26 -9.06 -12.13 -5.86
N GLY A 27 -7.82 -11.75 -6.18
CA GLY A 27 -7.40 -11.40 -7.54
C GLY A 27 -8.16 -10.19 -8.08
N LEU A 28 -8.38 -9.19 -7.24
CA LEU A 28 -9.08 -7.95 -7.64
C LEU A 28 -8.06 -6.88 -8.04
N PRO A 29 -8.39 -6.01 -9.03
CA PRO A 29 -7.59 -4.84 -9.31
C PRO A 29 -7.65 -3.86 -8.13
N VAL A 30 -6.47 -3.35 -7.74
CA VAL A 30 -6.33 -2.44 -6.61
C VAL A 30 -5.46 -1.25 -6.99
N VAL A 31 -5.92 -0.07 -6.60
CA VAL A 31 -5.15 1.17 -6.64
C VAL A 31 -5.07 1.73 -5.24
N THR A 32 -3.88 1.92 -4.71
CA THR A 32 -3.70 2.48 -3.36
C THR A 32 -2.90 3.77 -3.41
N PHE A 33 -3.13 4.62 -2.42
CA PHE A 33 -2.42 5.89 -2.26
C PHE A 33 -1.78 5.93 -0.88
N GLU A 34 -0.47 6.20 -0.83
CA GLU A 34 0.26 6.37 0.42
C GLU A 34 0.02 5.19 1.37
N ALA A 35 -0.09 3.98 0.82
CA ALA A 35 -0.35 2.79 1.61
C ALA A 35 0.80 2.50 2.58
N VAL A 36 0.51 1.78 3.65
CA VAL A 36 1.56 1.23 4.53
C VAL A 36 2.10 -0.04 3.88
N GLY A 37 3.42 -0.23 3.85
CA GLY A 37 4.04 -1.42 3.26
C GLY A 37 3.53 -2.74 3.87
N GLU A 38 2.79 -3.54 3.12
CA GLU A 38 2.08 -4.73 3.60
C GLU A 38 2.67 -6.07 3.12
N ALA A 39 3.75 -6.07 2.33
CA ALA A 39 4.32 -7.30 1.77
C ALA A 39 4.85 -8.27 2.85
N LEU A 40 5.52 -7.74 3.87
CA LEU A 40 6.05 -8.56 4.97
C LEU A 40 4.92 -9.19 5.82
N PRO A 41 3.90 -8.44 6.30
CA PRO A 41 2.81 -9.05 7.04
C PRO A 41 2.02 -10.02 6.17
N ALA A 42 1.77 -9.72 4.89
CA ALA A 42 1.14 -10.66 3.95
C ALA A 42 1.90 -12.00 3.88
N LYS A 43 3.24 -11.96 3.80
CA LYS A 43 4.08 -13.15 3.84
C LYS A 43 4.00 -13.89 5.19
N ARG A 44 4.03 -13.16 6.31
CA ARG A 44 4.02 -13.74 7.66
C ARG A 44 2.71 -14.44 8.01
N ILE A 45 1.57 -13.86 7.60
CA ILE A 45 0.25 -14.47 7.82
C ILE A 45 -0.07 -15.56 6.79
N GLY A 46 0.83 -15.81 5.83
CA GLY A 46 0.61 -16.79 4.78
C GLY A 46 -0.60 -16.44 3.91
N LEU A 47 -0.74 -15.15 3.53
CA LEU A 47 -1.92 -14.65 2.84
C LEU A 47 -2.30 -15.56 1.66
N PRO A 48 -3.52 -16.14 1.65
CA PRO A 48 -3.97 -16.97 0.55
C PRO A 48 -3.91 -16.19 -0.76
N LYS A 49 -3.38 -16.82 -1.80
CA LYS A 49 -3.34 -16.24 -3.14
C LYS A 49 -4.29 -17.00 -4.06
N PRO A 50 -4.93 -16.35 -5.03
CA PRO A 50 -5.75 -17.00 -6.03
C PRO A 50 -4.96 -18.11 -6.73
N PRO A 51 -5.65 -19.17 -7.19
CA PRO A 51 -5.06 -20.15 -8.08
C PRO A 51 -4.39 -19.48 -9.30
N LYS A 52 -3.20 -19.95 -9.66
CA LYS A 52 -2.38 -19.39 -10.76
C LYS A 52 -3.06 -19.46 -12.14
N ASP A 53 -4.03 -20.37 -12.27
CA ASP A 53 -4.85 -20.65 -13.45
C ASP A 53 -6.13 -19.80 -13.50
N SER A 54 -6.43 -18.98 -12.49
CA SER A 54 -7.57 -18.06 -12.56
C SER A 54 -7.30 -16.96 -13.59
N ALA A 55 -8.28 -16.66 -14.45
CA ALA A 55 -8.17 -15.63 -15.49
C ALA A 55 -7.81 -14.24 -14.92
N ARG A 56 -8.17 -14.00 -13.65
CA ARG A 56 -7.82 -12.77 -12.91
C ARG A 56 -6.36 -12.69 -12.47
N HIS A 57 -5.61 -13.80 -12.49
CA HIS A 57 -4.20 -13.90 -12.13
C HIS A 57 -3.27 -14.19 -13.31
N ALA A 58 -3.81 -14.48 -14.51
CA ALA A 58 -3.01 -14.80 -15.69
C ALA A 58 -1.96 -13.73 -16.05
N ASN A 59 -2.19 -12.48 -15.63
CA ASN A 59 -1.28 -11.34 -15.83
C ASN A 59 -0.58 -10.87 -14.54
N GLY A 60 -0.63 -11.65 -13.46
CA GLY A 60 -0.10 -11.27 -12.14
C GLY A 60 -1.07 -10.47 -11.26
N VAL A 61 -0.62 -10.12 -10.06
CA VAL A 61 -1.39 -9.33 -9.08
C VAL A 61 -1.51 -7.89 -9.57
N ALA A 62 -2.72 -7.46 -9.95
CA ALA A 62 -3.01 -6.11 -10.42
C ALA A 62 -3.16 -5.10 -9.25
N VAL A 63 -2.14 -5.01 -8.40
CA VAL A 63 -2.09 -4.07 -7.28
C VAL A 63 -1.04 -3.00 -7.56
N PHE A 64 -1.49 -1.74 -7.57
CA PHE A 64 -0.65 -0.57 -7.79
C PHE A 64 -0.68 0.32 -6.55
N HIS A 65 0.51 0.72 -6.10
CA HIS A 65 0.72 1.59 -4.96
C HIS A 65 1.29 2.91 -5.43
N PHE A 66 0.56 4.00 -5.24
CA PHE A 66 1.02 5.35 -5.54
C PHE A 66 1.43 6.04 -4.26
N GLY A 67 2.59 6.69 -4.23
CA GLY A 67 3.03 7.43 -3.06
C GLY A 67 4.04 8.51 -3.42
N ASN A 68 4.37 9.36 -2.46
CA ASN A 68 5.35 10.41 -2.63
C ASN A 68 6.55 10.18 -1.70
N SER A 69 7.76 10.55 -2.11
CA SER A 69 8.99 10.29 -1.34
C SER A 69 9.11 11.11 -0.04
N ALA A 70 8.27 12.14 0.16
CA ALA A 70 8.22 12.90 1.41
C ALA A 70 7.25 12.28 2.44
N ASP A 71 6.45 11.28 2.08
CA ASP A 71 5.60 10.55 3.02
C ASP A 71 6.41 9.45 3.74
N PRO A 72 6.68 9.59 5.05
CA PRO A 72 7.44 8.60 5.80
C PRO A 72 6.67 7.29 6.02
N ILE A 73 5.34 7.27 5.91
CA ILE A 73 4.55 6.05 6.09
C ILE A 73 4.66 5.18 4.84
N TYR A 74 4.42 5.77 3.66
CA TYR A 74 4.60 5.06 2.39
C TYR A 74 6.03 4.58 2.19
N MET A 75 7.03 5.42 2.49
CA MET A 75 8.44 5.03 2.37
C MET A 75 8.90 4.05 3.47
N GLY A 76 8.06 3.72 4.45
CA GLY A 76 8.40 2.86 5.59
C GLY A 76 9.51 3.45 6.46
N ALA A 77 9.61 4.78 6.49
CA ALA A 77 10.55 5.57 7.28
C ALA A 77 9.97 6.07 8.61
N CYS A 78 8.66 5.92 8.84
CA CYS A 78 7.99 6.23 10.11
C CYS A 78 8.20 5.09 11.15
N ASN A 79 9.45 4.70 11.36
CA ASN A 79 9.86 3.61 12.24
C ASN A 79 10.69 4.13 13.43
N GLY A 80 10.68 3.38 14.53
CA GLY A 80 11.50 3.67 15.72
C GLY A 80 10.84 4.51 16.84
N PRO A 81 11.44 4.54 18.04
CA PRO A 81 10.74 4.92 19.27
C PRO A 81 10.23 6.37 19.34
N MET A 82 10.90 7.28 18.64
CA MET A 82 10.56 8.71 18.60
C MET A 82 9.87 9.13 17.29
N ALA A 83 9.57 8.18 16.39
CA ALA A 83 8.79 8.49 15.19
C ALA A 83 7.36 8.87 15.56
N GLY A 84 6.76 9.80 14.80
CA GLY A 84 5.39 10.25 15.06
C GLY A 84 4.36 9.09 15.01
N CYS A 85 4.60 8.05 14.20
CA CYS A 85 3.75 6.86 14.18
C CYS A 85 3.82 6.07 15.50
N SER A 86 5.01 5.92 16.08
CA SER A 86 5.18 5.25 17.38
C SER A 86 4.59 6.04 18.54
N ILE A 87 4.71 7.37 18.50
CA ILE A 87 4.03 8.27 19.46
C ILE A 87 2.50 8.12 19.33
N ALA A 88 1.99 7.92 18.11
CA ALA A 88 0.58 7.64 17.85
C ALA A 88 0.15 6.19 18.16
N GLY A 89 1.05 5.34 18.65
CA GLY A 89 0.75 3.96 19.07
C GLY A 89 0.90 2.89 17.97
N TYR A 90 1.52 3.21 16.83
CA TYR A 90 1.75 2.27 15.73
C TYR A 90 3.23 1.90 15.55
N ALA A 91 3.50 0.60 15.40
CA ALA A 91 4.83 0.06 15.09
C ALA A 91 4.93 -0.27 13.59
N LEU A 92 5.25 0.73 12.78
CA LEU A 92 5.34 0.59 11.31
C LEU A 92 6.76 0.19 10.89
N GLU A 93 7.10 -1.08 11.09
CA GLU A 93 8.44 -1.65 10.84
C GLU A 93 8.59 -2.24 9.43
N THR A 94 7.62 -1.99 8.54
CA THR A 94 7.55 -2.56 7.19
C THR A 94 7.78 -1.47 6.15
N ARG A 95 8.36 -1.87 5.01
CA ARG A 95 8.75 -0.93 3.94
C ARG A 95 8.23 -1.27 2.56
N TYR A 96 8.09 -2.57 2.26
CA TYR A 96 7.78 -3.04 0.92
C TYR A 96 6.28 -3.26 0.73
N HIS A 97 5.79 -2.90 -0.44
CA HIS A 97 4.42 -3.17 -0.89
C HIS A 97 4.33 -4.44 -1.74
N GLY A 98 3.15 -5.06 -1.77
CA GLY A 98 2.89 -6.24 -2.59
C GLY A 98 2.30 -5.86 -3.94
N GLY A 99 3.10 -5.87 -5.00
CA GLY A 99 2.65 -5.51 -6.35
C GLY A 99 3.61 -4.51 -6.98
N PHE A 100 3.05 -3.49 -7.62
CA PHE A 100 3.80 -2.43 -8.28
C PHE A 100 3.79 -1.15 -7.43
N GLU A 101 4.95 -0.49 -7.32
CA GLU A 101 5.12 0.80 -6.66
C GLU A 101 5.34 1.90 -7.69
N CYS A 102 4.63 3.01 -7.52
CA CYS A 102 4.67 4.21 -8.35
C CYS A 102 4.98 5.39 -7.43
N VAL A 103 6.27 5.68 -7.27
CA VAL A 103 6.74 6.70 -6.33
C VAL A 103 7.00 8.01 -7.05
N TYR A 104 6.43 9.10 -6.54
CA TYR A 104 6.72 10.46 -6.98
C TYR A 104 7.81 11.07 -6.08
N ASP A 105 8.99 11.34 -6.65
CA ASP A 105 10.15 11.77 -5.87
C ASP A 105 10.15 13.29 -5.58
N VAL A 106 9.23 13.72 -4.72
CA VAL A 106 9.10 15.13 -4.31
C VAL A 106 10.24 15.65 -3.45
N VAL A 107 11.02 14.78 -2.81
CA VAL A 107 12.20 15.16 -2.04
C VAL A 107 13.29 15.64 -2.99
N THR A 108 13.59 14.87 -4.04
CA THR A 108 14.60 15.25 -5.03
C THR A 108 14.08 16.33 -5.97
N ASP A 109 12.86 16.18 -6.49
CA ASP A 109 12.34 17.04 -7.56
C ASP A 109 11.93 18.43 -7.04
N HIS A 110 11.44 18.52 -5.80
CA HIS A 110 10.86 19.75 -5.24
C HIS A 110 11.51 20.20 -3.93
N GLY A 111 12.57 19.52 -3.46
CA GLY A 111 13.25 19.85 -2.21
C GLY A 111 12.38 19.65 -0.95
N SER A 112 11.34 18.82 -1.06
CA SER A 112 10.43 18.55 0.06
C SER A 112 11.18 17.85 1.19
N ARG A 113 10.87 18.20 2.44
CA ARG A 113 11.34 17.45 3.61
C ARG A 113 10.37 16.32 3.91
N MET A 114 10.87 15.15 4.30
CA MET A 114 10.00 14.09 4.81
C MET A 114 9.20 14.57 6.02
N GLY A 115 7.92 14.22 6.07
CA GLY A 115 7.06 14.54 7.20
C GLY A 115 5.65 13.98 7.08
N LEU A 116 5.04 13.67 8.23
CA LEU A 116 3.69 13.12 8.31
C LEU A 116 2.62 14.00 7.65
N GLY A 117 2.90 15.30 7.46
CA GLY A 117 2.02 16.19 6.73
C GLY A 117 1.86 15.86 5.24
N TYR A 118 2.77 15.07 4.66
CA TYR A 118 2.70 14.59 3.27
C TYR A 118 1.99 13.25 3.11
N HIS A 119 1.57 12.62 4.22
CA HIS A 119 0.77 11.39 4.22
C HIS A 119 -0.75 11.66 4.13
N LYS A 120 -1.17 12.91 4.29
CA LYS A 120 -2.60 13.22 4.35
C LYS A 120 -3.16 13.39 2.94
N SER A 121 -4.32 12.80 2.68
CA SER A 121 -5.14 13.22 1.56
C SER A 121 -5.71 14.61 1.86
N LYS A 122 -5.65 15.53 0.89
CA LYS A 122 -6.41 16.78 0.96
C LYS A 122 -7.88 16.46 0.64
N PRO A 123 -8.85 17.04 1.37
CA PRO A 123 -10.26 16.95 1.02
C PRO A 123 -10.55 17.65 -0.32
#